data_AF-A0A8J6BKG6-F1
#
_entry.id   AF-A0A8J6BKG6-F1
#
_cell.length_a   1.000
_cell.length_b   1.000
_cell.length_c   1.000
_cell.angle_alpha   90.00
_cell.angle_beta   90.00
_cell.angle_gamma   90.00
#
_symmetry.space_group_name_H-M   'P 1'
#
loop_
_entity.id
_entity.type
_entity.pdbx_description
1 polymer ?
#
loop_
_entity_poly.entity_id
_entity_poly.type
_entity_poly.pdbx_seq_one_letter_code
_entity_poly.pdbx_strand_id
1 'polypeptide(L)' 'MDSSVWATVLALIWLHASCLDQKEEWELLEYKAMSWLKAKAGSSLDQFVRAGNELLKLSVDPKVFGL' A
#
# COMPACT_ATOMS: atom_id res chain seq x y z
N MET A 1 -5.18 15.75 -2.43
CA MET A 1 -4.44 14.55 -2.04
C MET A 1 -3.18 14.50 -2.91
N ASP A 2 -2.02 14.22 -2.32
CA ASP A 2 -0.77 14.21 -3.08
C ASP A 2 -0.74 13.01 -4.03
N SER A 3 -0.41 13.24 -5.30
CA SER A 3 -0.36 12.16 -6.32
C SER A 3 0.62 11.07 -5.94
N SER A 4 1.68 11.41 -5.20
CA SER A 4 2.69 10.45 -4.74
C SER A 4 2.11 9.52 -3.67
N VAL A 5 1.30 10.03 -2.74
CA VAL A 5 0.61 9.19 -1.74
C VAL A 5 -0.25 8.14 -2.43
N TRP A 6 -1.05 8.57 -3.42
CA TRP A 6 -1.93 7.67 -4.16
C TRP A 6 -1.14 6.65 -4.99
N ALA A 7 -0.13 7.10 -5.74
CA ALA A 7 0.72 6.22 -6.53
C ALA A 7 1.44 5.18 -5.66
N THR A 8 1.95 5.56 -4.48
CA THR A 8 2.61 4.64 -3.55
C THR A 8 1.62 3.62 -2.98
N VAL A 9 0.41 4.01 -2.58
CA VAL A 9 -0.62 3.06 -2.12
C VAL A 9 -0.96 2.02 -3.19
N LEU A 10 -1.18 2.47 -4.44
CA LEU A 10 -1.48 1.56 -5.54
C LEU A 10 -0.33 0.60 -5.85
N ALA A 11 0.92 1.09 -5.81
CA ALA A 11 2.10 0.25 -6.01
C ALA A 11 2.23 -0.83 -4.93
N LEU A 12 1.98 -0.49 -3.65
CA LEU A 12 2.03 -1.45 -2.56
C LEU A 12 0.93 -2.52 -2.66
N ILE A 13 -0.30 -2.12 -3.00
CA ILE A 13 -1.40 -3.06 -3.24
C ILE A 13 -1.05 -4.00 -4.40
N TRP A 14 -0.52 -3.46 -5.49
CA TRP A 14 -0.14 -4.25 -6.65
C TRP A 14 0.99 -5.25 -6.34
N LEU A 15 2.02 -4.84 -5.57
CA LEU A 15 3.11 -5.72 -5.14
C LEU A 15 2.59 -6.91 -4.33
N HIS A 16 1.72 -6.65 -3.34
CA HIS A 16 1.10 -7.71 -2.54
C HIS A 16 0.20 -8.63 -3.36
N ALA A 17 -0.44 -8.15 -4.43
CA ALA A 17 -1.28 -8.99 -5.26
C ALA A 17 -0.53 -9.76 -6.35
N SER A 18 0.58 -9.22 -6.85
CA SER A 18 1.19 -9.66 -8.11
C SER A 18 2.63 -10.18 -7.99
N CYS A 19 3.32 -9.88 -6.88
CA CYS A 19 4.76 -10.17 -6.71
C CYS A 19 5.08 -10.75 -5.32
N LEU A 20 4.13 -11.46 -4.71
CA LEU A 20 4.30 -12.10 -3.39
C LEU A 20 5.47 -13.09 -3.35
N ASP A 21 5.76 -13.75 -4.47
CA ASP A 21 6.88 -14.69 -4.66
C ASP A 21 8.26 -14.04 -4.52
N GLN A 22 8.35 -12.72 -4.68
CA GLN A 22 9.60 -11.94 -4.61
C GLN A 22 9.61 -10.99 -3.41
N LYS A 23 8.89 -11.31 -2.33
CA LYS A 23 8.72 -10.41 -1.17
C LYS A 23 10.04 -9.90 -0.59
N GLU A 24 11.08 -10.74 -0.55
CA GLU A 24 12.42 -10.37 -0.06
C GLU A 24 13.02 -9.18 -0.84
N GLU A 25 12.70 -9.02 -2.12
CA GLU A 25 13.22 -7.93 -2.96
C GLU A 25 12.58 -6.57 -2.64
N TRP A 26 11.36 -6.57 -2.10
CA TRP A 26 10.57 -5.35 -1.93
C TRP A 26 10.03 -5.11 -0.52
N GLU A 27 10.28 -5.99 0.45
CA GLU A 27 9.82 -5.81 1.83
C GLU A 27 10.41 -4.56 2.50
N LEU A 28 11.67 -4.22 2.19
CA LEU A 28 12.29 -2.99 2.71
C LEU A 28 11.68 -1.73 2.07
N LEU A 29 11.31 -1.82 0.79
CA LEU A 29 10.58 -0.77 0.09
C LEU A 29 9.21 -0.56 0.73
N GLU A 30 8.47 -1.65 0.98
CA GLU A 30 7.18 -1.62 1.68
C GLU A 30 7.31 -0.94 3.04
N TYR A 31 8.26 -1.36 3.87
CA TYR A 31 8.47 -0.79 5.19
C TYR A 31 8.73 0.73 5.14
N LYS A 32 9.62 1.18 4.25
CA LYS A 32 9.92 2.61 4.08
C LYS A 32 8.72 3.40 3.55
N ALA A 33 8.03 2.86 2.54
CA ALA A 33 6.86 3.48 1.96
C ALA A 33 5.72 3.61 2.97
N MET A 34 5.47 2.56 3.76
CA MET A 34 4.44 2.57 4.81
C MET A 34 4.76 3.54 5.93
N SER A 35 6.02 3.64 6.36
CA SER A 35 6.44 4.66 7.34
C SER A 35 6.20 6.08 6.82
N TRP A 36 6.55 6.34 5.57
CA TRP A 36 6.29 7.63 4.91
C TRP A 36 4.79 7.91 4.73
N LEU A 37 4.00 6.92 4.34
CA LEU A 37 2.55 7.03 4.18
C LEU A 37 1.86 7.31 5.53
N LYS A 38 2.25 6.62 6.60
CA LYS A 38 1.71 6.86 7.95
C LYS A 38 1.98 8.32 8.39
N ALA A 39 3.14 8.87 8.07
CA ALA A 39 3.47 10.27 8.36
C ALA A 39 2.70 11.29 7.51
N LYS A 40 2.23 10.92 6.31
CA LYS A 40 1.54 11.84 5.37
C LYS A 40 0.02 11.71 5.37
N ALA A 41 -0.51 10.50 5.43
CA ALA A 41 -1.93 10.17 5.30
C ALA A 41 -2.63 9.99 6.66
N GLY A 42 -1.87 9.71 7.73
CA GLY A 42 -2.41 9.51 9.07
C GLY A 42 -3.53 8.45 9.10
N SER A 43 -4.66 8.79 9.72
CA SER A 43 -5.82 7.91 9.87
C SER A 43 -6.58 7.61 8.58
N SER A 44 -6.32 8.33 7.48
CA SER A 44 -7.01 8.10 6.20
C SER A 44 -6.44 6.94 5.40
N LEU A 45 -5.35 6.32 5.87
CA LEU A 45 -4.61 5.32 5.11
C LEU A 45 -5.41 4.03 4.87
N ASP A 46 -6.23 3.58 5.83
CA ASP A 46 -7.14 2.43 5.64
C ASP A 46 -8.14 2.68 4.50
N GLN A 47 -8.72 3.89 4.44
CA GLN A 47 -9.61 4.29 3.36
C GLN A 47 -8.91 4.26 2.00
N PHE A 48 -7.65 4.70 1.94
CA PHE A 48 -6.88 4.68 0.70
C PHE A 48 -6.57 3.25 0.23
N VAL A 49 -6.24 2.35 1.15
CA VAL A 49 -6.04 0.92 0.80
C VAL A 49 -7.33 0.30 0.27
N ARG A 50 -8.48 0.59 0.92
CA ARG A 50 -9.79 0.12 0.45
C ARG A 50 -10.14 0.65 -0.93
N ALA A 51 -10.02 1.95 -1.15
CA ALA A 51 -10.29 2.58 -2.44
C ALA A 51 -9.33 2.08 -3.53
N GLY A 52 -8.06 1.83 -3.19
CA GLY A 52 -7.07 1.29 -4.12
C GLY A 52 -7.39 -0.16 -4.52
N ASN A 53 -7.80 -0.98 -3.56
CA ASN A 53 -8.28 -2.34 -3.83
C ASN A 53 -9.50 -2.34 -4.75
N GLU A 54 -10.49 -1.48 -4.49
CA GLU A 54 -11.67 -1.32 -5.36
C GLU A 54 -11.28 -0.90 -6.77
N LEU A 55 -10.38 0.09 -6.90
CA LEU A 55 -9.91 0.59 -8.19
C LEU A 55 -9.17 -0.49 -9.00
N LEU A 56 -8.27 -1.24 -8.36
CA LEU A 56 -7.47 -2.28 -9.00
C LEU A 56 -8.23 -3.61 -9.15
N LYS A 57 -9.44 -3.72 -8.58
CA LYS A 57 -10.21 -4.97 -8.45
C LYS A 57 -9.42 -6.08 -7.74
N LEU A 58 -8.66 -5.68 -6.73
CA LEU A 58 -7.86 -6.53 -5.86
C LEU A 58 -8.46 -6.57 -4.47
N SER A 59 -8.01 -7.50 -3.63
CA SER A 59 -8.55 -7.70 -2.28
C SER A 59 -7.43 -7.96 -1.27
N VAL A 60 -6.41 -7.09 -1.25
CA VAL A 60 -5.31 -7.16 -0.28
C VAL A 60 -5.81 -6.74 1.11
N ASP A 61 -5.58 -7.58 2.13
CA ASP A 61 -5.98 -7.28 3.51
C ASP A 61 -5.15 -6.09 4.06
N PRO A 62 -5.77 -4.97 4.49
CA PRO A 62 -5.04 -3.83 5.07
C PRO A 62 -4.09 -4.20 6.22
N LYS A 63 -4.35 -5.30 6.93
CA LYS A 63 -3.49 -5.80 8.00
C LYS A 63 -2.07 -6.13 7.54
N VAL A 64 -1.87 -6.48 6.26
CA VAL A 64 -0.53 -6.74 5.73
C VAL A 64 0.36 -5.51 5.83
N PHE A 65 -0.24 -4.32 5.83
CA PHE A 65 0.44 -3.04 5.98
C PHE A 65 0.52 -2.56 7.44
N GLY A 66 0.08 -3.38 8.40
CA GLY A 66 0.00 -3.02 9.81
C GLY A 66 -0.96 -1.84 10.06
N LEU A 67 -2.14 -1.91 9.43
CA LEU A 67 -3.29 -1.01 9.59
C LEU A 67 -4.44 -1.73 10.29
#